data_AF-A0A7Y5NIN7-F1
#
_entry.id   AF-A0A7Y5NIN7-F1
#
_cell.length_a   1.000
_cell.length_b   1.000
_cell.length_c   1.000
_cell.angle_alpha   90.00
_cell.angle_beta   90.00
_cell.angle_gamma   90.00
#
_symmetry.space_group_name_H-M   'P 1'
#
loop_
_entity.id
_entity.type
_entity.pdbx_description
1 polymer ?
#
loop_
_entity_poly.entity_id
_entity_poly.type
_entity_poly.pdbx_seq_one_letter_code
_entity_poly.pdbx_strand_id
1 'polypeptide(L)'
;MSGPSVVVQRAPDGWTHIGGPGMHLLIGLDEDDDRTLAASDAADGGDIDDVVEVLTTGGMRKAHHFVGVHWQPRTRIVAFGPVAALVTLADGSEHDVRATSARVWTDLELPEHPEQVVLRVLDESERSQPVPPQHLAAGVPA
;
A
#
# COMPACT_ATOMS: atom_id res chain seq x y z
N MET A 1 -13.35 -14.48 -8.83
CA MET A 1 -14.00 -13.43 -8.03
C MET A 1 -13.42 -12.11 -8.47
N SER A 2 -14.23 -11.08 -8.70
CA SER A 2 -13.73 -9.74 -9.01
C SER A 2 -13.13 -9.16 -7.73
N GLY A 3 -11.92 -8.60 -7.81
CA GLY A 3 -11.27 -7.95 -6.67
C GLY A 3 -11.93 -6.62 -6.29
N PRO A 4 -11.42 -5.92 -5.26
CA PRO A 4 -11.86 -4.57 -4.92
C PRO A 4 -11.69 -3.64 -6.12
N SER A 5 -12.52 -2.59 -6.18
CA SER A 5 -12.23 -1.45 -7.05
C SER A 5 -11.00 -0.73 -6.50
N VAL A 6 -9.94 -0.58 -7.30
CA VAL A 6 -8.74 0.13 -6.87
C VAL A 6 -8.61 1.45 -7.61
N VAL A 7 -8.51 2.53 -6.84
CA VAL A 7 -8.29 3.88 -7.34
C VAL A 7 -6.91 4.32 -6.87
N VAL A 8 -6.06 4.73 -7.79
CA VAL A 8 -4.80 5.39 -7.44
C VAL A 8 -5.02 6.88 -7.63
N GLN A 9 -4.99 7.64 -6.53
CA GLN A 9 -5.02 9.09 -6.63
C GLN A 9 -3.82 9.54 -7.45
N ARG A 10 -3.99 10.58 -8.29
CA ARG A 10 -2.91 11.08 -9.17
C ARG A 10 -1.59 11.14 -8.40
N ALA A 11 -0.62 10.37 -8.87
CA ALA A 11 0.71 10.33 -8.33
C ALA A 11 1.33 11.74 -8.39
N PRO A 12 1.86 12.27 -7.27
CA PRO A 12 2.65 13.49 -7.30
C PRO A 12 3.94 13.28 -8.11
N ASP A 13 4.63 14.37 -8.47
CA ASP A 13 5.95 14.29 -9.09
C ASP A 13 6.92 13.47 -8.21
N GLY A 14 7.72 12.60 -8.83
CA GLY A 14 8.60 11.67 -8.13
C GLY A 14 7.90 10.42 -7.59
N TRP A 15 6.68 10.13 -8.06
CA TRP A 15 5.95 8.91 -7.74
C TRP A 15 5.48 8.18 -8.99
N THR A 16 5.58 6.86 -8.96
CA THR A 16 5.12 5.98 -10.04
C THR A 16 4.02 5.06 -9.54
N HIS A 17 2.97 4.90 -10.36
CA HIS A 17 1.95 3.88 -10.19
C HIS A 17 2.35 2.63 -10.97
N ILE A 18 2.40 1.49 -10.28
CA ILE A 18 2.56 0.16 -10.88
C ILE A 18 1.22 -0.60 -10.72
N GLY A 19 0.73 -1.19 -11.80
CA GLY A 19 -0.45 -2.06 -11.80
C GLY A 19 -0.10 -3.43 -12.34
N GLY A 20 -0.44 -4.48 -11.60
CA GLY A 20 -0.25 -5.88 -12.00
C GLY A 20 -1.52 -6.70 -11.79
N PRO A 21 -1.55 -7.96 -12.24
CA PRO A 21 -2.68 -8.85 -11.99
C PRO A 21 -2.88 -9.05 -10.49
N GLY A 22 -3.99 -8.56 -9.94
CA GLY A 22 -4.26 -8.76 -8.51
C GLY A 22 -3.67 -7.69 -7.59
N MET A 23 -2.94 -6.69 -8.11
CA MET A 23 -2.19 -5.74 -7.29
C MET A 23 -2.08 -4.33 -7.92
N HIS A 24 -2.06 -3.31 -7.05
CA HIS A 24 -1.69 -1.94 -7.41
C HIS A 24 -0.75 -1.36 -6.36
N LEU A 25 0.22 -0.57 -6.82
CA LEU A 25 1.26 0.04 -5.99
C LEU A 25 1.49 1.50 -6.38
N LEU A 26 1.73 2.36 -5.40
CA LEU A 26 2.22 3.71 -5.59
C LEU A 26 3.56 3.85 -4.88
N ILE A 27 4.63 4.07 -5.63
CA ILE A 27 6.01 4.09 -5.13
C ILE A 27 6.64 5.48 -5.30
N GLY A 28 7.41 5.93 -4.32
CA GLY A 28 8.12 7.22 -4.31
C GLY A 28 9.45 7.14 -5.06
N LEU A 29 9.39 6.70 -6.31
CA LEU A 29 10.49 6.58 -7.26
C LEU A 29 9.99 7.02 -8.63
N ASP A 30 10.92 7.43 -9.50
CA ASP A 30 10.63 7.76 -10.89
C ASP A 30 10.46 6.49 -11.73
N GLU A 31 9.78 6.60 -12.88
CA GLU A 31 9.48 5.47 -13.76
C GLU A 31 10.72 4.80 -14.36
N ASP A 32 11.79 5.58 -14.56
CA ASP A 32 13.06 5.11 -15.11
C ASP A 32 14.06 4.61 -14.04
N ASP A 33 13.72 4.65 -12.74
CA ASP A 33 14.59 4.10 -11.69
C ASP A 33 14.64 2.57 -11.81
N ASP A 34 15.84 1.99 -11.79
CA ASP A 34 16.04 0.53 -11.89
C ASP A 34 15.20 -0.26 -10.87
N ARG A 35 14.93 0.31 -9.69
CA ARG A 35 14.09 -0.32 -8.66
C ARG A 35 12.60 -0.23 -8.99
N THR A 36 12.15 0.82 -9.68
CA THR A 36 10.79 0.90 -10.20
C THR A 36 10.56 -0.20 -11.23
N LEU A 37 11.52 -0.39 -12.13
CA LEU A 37 11.47 -1.47 -13.13
C LEU A 37 11.47 -2.85 -12.44
N ALA A 38 12.37 -3.08 -11.48
CA ALA A 38 12.41 -4.34 -10.73
C ALA A 38 11.13 -4.59 -9.90
N ALA A 39 10.54 -3.54 -9.32
CA ALA A 39 9.27 -3.65 -8.60
C ALA A 39 8.10 -3.95 -9.55
N SER A 40 8.14 -3.42 -10.78
CA SER A 40 7.16 -3.75 -11.83
C SER A 40 7.27 -5.22 -12.22
N ASP A 41 8.48 -5.72 -12.47
CA ASP A 41 8.72 -7.12 -12.81
C ASP A 41 8.24 -8.07 -11.68
N ALA A 42 8.49 -7.70 -10.42
CA ALA A 42 7.99 -8.44 -9.27
C ALA A 42 6.45 -8.41 -9.17
N ALA A 43 5.84 -7.25 -9.45
CA ALA A 43 4.39 -7.10 -9.41
C ALA A 43 3.68 -7.93 -10.49
N ASP A 44 4.31 -8.10 -11.66
CA ASP A 44 3.82 -8.98 -12.73
C ASP A 44 3.84 -10.46 -12.32
N GLY A 45 4.74 -10.84 -11.41
CA GLY A 45 4.76 -12.16 -10.77
C GLY A 45 3.58 -12.41 -9.82
N GLY A 46 2.92 -11.34 -9.37
CA GLY A 46 1.71 -11.40 -8.54
C GLY A 46 1.96 -11.58 -7.03
N ASP A 47 3.20 -11.44 -6.55
CA ASP A 47 3.51 -11.50 -5.12
C ASP A 47 3.93 -10.12 -4.59
N ILE A 48 3.20 -9.63 -3.59
CA ILE A 48 3.51 -8.37 -2.93
C ILE A 48 4.76 -8.47 -2.06
N ASP A 49 5.11 -9.67 -1.56
CA ASP A 49 6.33 -9.86 -0.77
C ASP A 49 7.59 -9.69 -1.63
N ASP A 50 7.56 -10.14 -2.88
CA ASP A 50 8.66 -9.95 -3.83
C ASP A 50 8.87 -8.46 -4.13
N VAL A 51 7.78 -7.70 -4.34
CA VAL A 51 7.83 -6.24 -4.52
C VAL A 51 8.45 -5.56 -3.29
N VAL A 52 8.02 -5.98 -2.11
CA VAL A 52 8.53 -5.47 -0.84
C VAL A 52 10.01 -5.76 -0.69
N GLU A 53 10.47 -6.96 -1.03
CA GLU A 53 11.89 -7.32 -0.99
C GLU A 53 12.72 -6.39 -1.88
N VAL A 54 12.24 -6.12 -3.11
CA VAL A 54 12.86 -5.16 -4.02
C VAL A 54 12.93 -3.76 -3.39
N LEU A 55 11.80 -3.24 -2.89
CA LEU A 55 11.71 -1.87 -2.35
C LEU A 55 12.47 -1.69 -1.02
N THR A 56 12.71 -2.78 -0.29
CA THR A 56 13.43 -2.79 0.99
C THR A 56 14.86 -3.33 0.86
N THR A 57 15.34 -3.58 -0.35
CA THR A 57 16.71 -4.00 -0.63
C THR A 57 17.71 -3.02 0.00
N GLY A 58 18.62 -3.54 0.84
CA GLY A 58 19.56 -2.72 1.63
C GLY A 58 19.02 -2.25 2.99
N GLY A 59 17.82 -2.70 3.38
CA GLY A 59 17.19 -2.54 4.68
C GLY A 59 16.24 -1.33 4.78
N MET A 60 15.34 -1.36 5.76
CA MET A 60 14.27 -0.35 5.97
C MET A 60 14.73 1.11 6.06
N ARG A 61 16.00 1.37 6.41
CA ARG A 61 16.54 2.74 6.46
C ARG A 61 16.83 3.33 5.08
N LYS A 62 16.94 2.48 4.06
CA LYS A 62 17.19 2.85 2.66
C LYS A 62 15.96 2.62 1.77
N ALA A 63 14.91 2.03 2.34
CA ALA A 63 13.66 1.79 1.63
C ALA A 63 13.03 3.12 1.23
N HIS A 64 12.42 3.14 0.05
CA HIS A 64 11.63 4.27 -0.44
C HIS A 64 10.20 4.17 0.03
N HIS A 65 9.46 5.27 -0.04
CA HIS A 65 8.07 5.29 0.37
C HIS A 65 7.21 4.53 -0.64
N PHE A 66 6.24 3.77 -0.15
CA PHE A 66 5.31 3.06 -1.01
C PHE A 66 4.02 2.70 -0.29
N VAL A 67 2.93 2.59 -1.04
CA VAL A 67 1.70 1.93 -0.60
C VAL A 67 1.24 0.96 -1.67
N GLY A 68 0.83 -0.23 -1.26
CA GLY A 68 0.38 -1.29 -2.14
C GLY A 68 -0.86 -1.99 -1.62
N VAL A 69 -1.67 -2.49 -2.53
CA VAL A 69 -2.75 -3.44 -2.25
C VAL A 69 -2.60 -4.65 -3.16
N HIS A 70 -2.69 -5.83 -2.58
CA HIS A 70 -2.79 -7.11 -3.26
C HIS A 70 -4.06 -7.81 -2.77
N TRP A 71 -4.86 -8.44 -3.64
CA TRP A 71 -6.17 -8.99 -3.27
C TRP A 71 -6.36 -10.49 -3.49
N GLN A 72 -5.27 -11.25 -3.62
CA GLN A 72 -5.33 -12.72 -3.69
C GLN A 72 -4.29 -13.34 -2.75
N PRO A 73 -4.59 -14.38 -1.96
CA PRO A 73 -5.92 -14.95 -1.70
C PRO A 73 -6.80 -14.06 -0.82
N ARG A 74 -6.22 -13.05 -0.14
CA ARG A 74 -6.90 -12.07 0.71
C ARG A 74 -6.43 -10.67 0.37
N THR A 75 -7.21 -9.66 0.74
CA THR A 75 -6.78 -8.27 0.57
C THR A 75 -5.75 -7.92 1.62
N ARG A 76 -4.52 -7.64 1.18
CA ARG A 76 -3.39 -7.19 1.99
C ARG A 76 -2.97 -5.81 1.53
N ILE A 77 -2.77 -4.93 2.49
CA ILE A 77 -2.33 -3.55 2.29
C ILE A 77 -0.98 -3.38 2.98
N VAL A 78 -0.01 -2.87 2.23
CA VAL A 78 1.32 -2.55 2.76
C VAL A 78 1.57 -1.07 2.57
N ALA A 79 2.04 -0.38 3.60
CA ALA A 79 2.25 1.07 3.58
C ALA A 79 3.52 1.46 4.32
N PHE A 80 4.40 2.22 3.68
CA PHE A 80 5.62 2.77 4.28
C PHE A 80 5.85 4.22 3.85
N GLY A 81 6.02 5.10 4.84
CA GLY A 81 6.21 6.53 4.62
C GLY A 81 4.91 7.35 4.65
N PRO A 82 4.89 8.53 4.02
CA PRO A 82 3.77 9.47 4.07
C PRO A 82 2.68 9.08 3.06
N VAL A 83 2.11 7.91 3.24
CA VAL A 83 1.12 7.31 2.33
C VAL A 83 -0.06 6.77 3.10
N ALA A 84 -1.17 6.62 2.39
CA ALA A 84 -2.40 6.05 2.91
C ALA A 84 -3.07 5.16 1.88
N ALA A 85 -3.81 4.17 2.39
CA ALA A 85 -4.84 3.46 1.66
C ALA A 85 -6.18 3.71 2.36
N LEU A 86 -7.11 4.41 1.70
CA LEU A 86 -8.49 4.54 2.18
C LEU A 86 -9.28 3.32 1.73
N VAL A 87 -9.76 2.54 2.69
CA VAL A 87 -10.49 1.29 2.47
C VAL A 87 -11.97 1.55 2.72
N THR A 88 -12.80 1.26 1.72
CA THR A 88 -14.27 1.28 1.85
C THR A 88 -14.78 -0.15 1.91
N LEU A 89 -15.39 -0.53 3.05
CA LEU A 89 -15.99 -1.85 3.25
C LEU A 89 -17.42 -1.90 2.66
N ALA A 90 -17.99 -3.11 2.60
CA ALA A 90 -19.33 -3.34 2.05
C ALA A 90 -20.47 -2.70 2.86
N ASP A 91 -20.22 -2.35 4.13
CA ASP A 91 -21.17 -1.59 4.95
C ASP A 91 -21.07 -0.07 4.72
N GLY A 92 -20.20 0.37 3.80
CA GLY A 92 -19.92 1.77 3.50
C GLY A 92 -18.99 2.45 4.51
N SER A 93 -18.46 1.73 5.49
CA SER A 93 -17.49 2.29 6.43
C SER A 93 -16.13 2.52 5.74
N GLU A 94 -15.51 3.65 6.09
CA GLU A 94 -14.20 4.05 5.57
C GLU A 94 -13.13 3.93 6.64
N HIS A 95 -11.98 3.39 6.26
CA HIS A 95 -10.85 3.17 7.16
C HIS A 95 -9.55 3.60 6.48
N ASP A 96 -8.79 4.46 7.15
CA ASP A 96 -7.54 4.98 6.62
C ASP A 96 -6.35 4.15 7.16
N VAL A 97 -5.67 3.44 6.27
CA VAL A 97 -4.51 2.59 6.57
C VAL A 97 -3.23 3.35 6.24
N ARG A 98 -2.44 3.68 7.27
CA ARG A 98 -1.20 4.47 7.17
C ARG A 98 -0.06 3.79 7.90
N ALA A 99 1.18 4.07 7.49
CA ALA A 99 2.34 3.69 8.29
C ALA A 99 2.25 4.30 9.70
N THR A 100 2.38 3.48 10.74
CA THR A 100 2.30 3.91 12.14
C THR A 100 3.52 4.71 12.59
N SER A 101 4.62 4.66 11.84
CA SER A 101 5.79 5.52 12.04
C SER A 101 6.61 5.66 10.76
N ALA A 102 7.52 6.64 10.72
CA ALA A 102 8.47 6.81 9.63
C ALA A 102 9.53 5.69 9.52
N ARG A 103 9.56 4.72 10.45
CA ARG A 103 10.57 3.66 10.50
C ARG A 103 9.99 2.25 10.37
N VAL A 104 8.68 2.13 10.54
CA VAL A 104 7.97 0.86 10.57
C VAL A 104 6.88 0.95 9.53
N TRP A 105 6.93 0.02 8.58
CA TRP A 105 5.84 -0.15 7.64
C TRP A 105 4.61 -0.75 8.32
N THR A 106 3.45 -0.52 7.73
CA THR A 106 2.22 -1.23 8.04
C THR A 106 2.05 -2.35 7.04
N ASP A 107 1.67 -3.50 7.55
CA ASP A 107 1.30 -4.67 6.79
C ASP A 107 0.00 -5.19 7.40
N LEU A 108 -1.10 -5.03 6.66
CA LEU A 108 -2.45 -5.27 7.13
C LEU A 108 -3.17 -6.20 6.17
N GLU A 109 -3.49 -7.40 6.65
CA GLU A 109 -4.44 -8.29 5.99
C GLU A 109 -5.87 -7.97 6.45
N LEU A 110 -6.77 -7.76 5.50
CA LEU A 110 -8.19 -7.53 5.75
C LEU A 110 -8.93 -8.86 5.90
N PRO A 111 -9.92 -8.94 6.80
CA PRO A 111 -10.71 -10.15 7.00
C PRO A 111 -11.60 -10.49 5.80
N GLU A 112 -11.96 -9.49 5.01
CA GLU A 112 -12.80 -9.59 3.82
C GLU A 112 -12.31 -8.67 2.71
N HIS A 113 -12.77 -8.92 1.48
CA HIS A 113 -12.46 -8.03 0.35
C HIS A 113 -13.26 -6.73 0.50
N PRO A 114 -12.58 -5.56 0.48
CA PRO A 114 -13.28 -4.29 0.49
C PRO A 114 -13.98 -4.04 -0.85
N GLU A 115 -14.93 -3.11 -0.87
CA GLU A 115 -15.52 -2.65 -2.13
C GLU A 115 -14.54 -1.78 -2.90
N GLN A 116 -13.80 -0.93 -2.18
CA GLN A 116 -12.86 0.01 -2.77
C GLN A 116 -11.60 0.19 -1.94
N VAL A 117 -10.47 0.39 -2.62
CA VAL A 117 -9.22 0.84 -2.03
C VAL A 117 -8.69 2.04 -2.80
N VAL A 118 -8.43 3.16 -2.11
CA VAL A 118 -7.83 4.36 -2.70
C VAL A 118 -6.40 4.53 -2.20
N LEU A 119 -5.42 4.38 -3.09
CA LEU A 119 -4.00 4.59 -2.79
C LEU A 119 -3.63 6.06 -2.97
N ARG A 120 -2.95 6.66 -1.99
CA ARG A 120 -2.57 8.09 -2.03
C ARG A 120 -1.32 8.43 -1.23
N VAL A 121 -0.73 9.56 -1.59
CA VAL A 121 0.35 10.22 -0.84
C VAL A 121 -0.26 11.28 0.07
N LEU A 122 0.13 11.30 1.34
CA LEU A 122 -0.35 12.26 2.33
C LEU A 122 0.32 13.62 2.13
N ASP A 123 -0.46 14.68 2.25
CA ASP A 123 0.06 16.05 2.33
C ASP A 123 0.67 16.36 3.72
N GLU A 124 1.32 17.51 3.86
CA GLU A 124 1.98 17.93 5.11
C GLU A 124 1.01 18.06 6.29
N SER A 125 -0.22 18.52 6.05
CA SER A 125 -1.24 18.69 7.08
C SER A 125 -1.73 17.35 7.59
N GLU A 126 -1.91 16.38 6.69
CA GLU A 126 -2.33 15.02 7.04
C GLU A 126 -1.23 14.22 7.74
N ARG A 127 0.03 14.41 7.36
CA ARG A 127 1.20 13.80 8.03
C ARG A 127 1.32 14.24 9.49
N SER A 128 0.85 15.44 9.80
CA SER A 128 0.92 16.02 11.14
C SER A 128 -0.19 15.53 12.06
N GLN A 129 -1.19 14.82 11.52
CA GLN A 129 -2.29 14.27 12.30
C GLN A 129 -1.89 12.94 12.96
N PRO A 130 -2.43 12.63 14.15
CA PRO A 130 -2.27 11.31 14.74
C PRO A 130 -2.74 10.21 13.78
N VAL A 131 -1.96 9.14 13.66
CA VAL A 131 -2.36 7.97 12.87
C VAL A 131 -3.62 7.36 13.51
N PRO A 132 -4.71 7.18 12.76
CA PRO A 132 -5.91 6.53 13.26
C PRO A 132 -5.59 5.11 13.74
N PRO A 133 -6.25 4.61 14.81
CA PRO A 133 -6.04 3.23 15.22
C PRO A 133 -6.51 2.30 14.10
N GLN A 134 -5.65 1.35 13.72
CA GLN A 134 -5.93 0.37 12.68
C GLN A 134 -6.84 -0.74 13.24
N HIS A 135 -8.15 -0.48 13.29
CA HIS A 135 -9.15 -1.45 13.79
C HIS A 135 -9.53 -2.54 12.80
N LEU A 136 -8.97 -2.51 11.59
CA LEU A 136 -9.26 -3.45 10.51
C LEU A 136 -8.56 -4.81 10.65
N ALA A 137 -7.54 -4.92 11.51
CA ALA A 137 -6.83 -6.17 11.69
C ALA A 137 -7.72 -7.20 12.41
N ALA A 138 -7.79 -8.42 11.87
CA ALA A 138 -8.44 -9.53 12.56
C ALA A 138 -7.85 -9.69 13.97
N GLY A 139 -8.73 -9.86 14.95
CA GLY A 139 -8.46 -9.72 16.38
C GLY A 139 -7.25 -10.47 16.93
N VAL A 140 -6.77 -9.93 18.05
CA VAL A 140 -5.80 -10.50 18.99
C VAL A 140 -5.96 -12.03 19.10
N PRO A 141 -4.87 -12.83 19.00
CA PRO A 141 -4.95 -14.25 19.29
C PRO A 141 -5.33 -14.44 20.76
N ALA A 142 -6.26 -15.35 21.02
CA ALA A 142 -6.67 -15.77 22.35
C ALA A 142 -5.50 -16.20 23.24
#